data_AF-A0A484KLX6-F1
#
_entry.id   AF-A0A484KLX6-F1
#
_cell.length_a   1.000
_cell.length_b   1.000
_cell.length_c   1.000
_cell.angle_alpha   90.00
_cell.angle_beta   90.00
_cell.angle_gamma   90.00
#
_symmetry.space_group_name_H-M   'P 1'
#
loop_
_entity.id
_entity.type
_entity.pdbx_description
1 polymer ?
#
loop_
_entity_poly.entity_id
_entity_poly.type
_entity_poly.pdbx_seq_one_letter_code
_entity_poly.pdbx_strand_id
1 'polypeptide(L)'
;MILSGVPLYEPHLQWCLSMVTREEKVGLKGGKLPISDSFYLIGTADPTETLNRDEVCVILDYGQIVGEVLVYRNPGLHFGDIHKLNAVHVKEIDEVVGNAKYGIFFSTKGHRSVASEIANGDFDGDVYWVSRNRELIEKFRPSSPWQRMHSTPKPVSRKPNEFSSKELEHELFQMFLETKMPSYSMAAASDSWMAHMDKLLVIGDSYATEKEAIMEKMLRLIDLYYDALDAPKSGKKVNIPNDLKVDKLPHFMAKERNSYHSTSVLGEIYDTVVAYETKAPPAVEIEKLPCFDIKVPDECLRLWRKRYNEYRADMAEALSSSGESKNDLANEVVKKYKQLLYGADELEESEMSMREIYDNALAVYHVTYDHAISVSDVRRCSFAWKVAGSALCRLHAELQAKNNNSNGKAVVVSPSMLQKILHLRV
;
A
#
# COMPACT_ATOMS: atom_id res chain seq x y z
N MET A 1 -7.96 -21.66 6.93
CA MET A 1 -9.21 -21.90 6.17
C MET A 1 -8.92 -22.48 4.80
N ILE A 2 -8.42 -21.71 3.82
CA ILE A 2 -8.19 -22.19 2.43
C ILE A 2 -7.31 -23.46 2.38
N LEU A 3 -6.17 -23.46 3.07
CA LEU A 3 -5.26 -24.63 3.11
C LEU A 3 -5.89 -25.87 3.75
N SER A 4 -6.87 -25.68 4.63
CA SER A 4 -7.58 -26.76 5.30
C SER A 4 -8.73 -27.31 4.45
N GLY A 5 -8.85 -26.85 3.20
CA GLY A 5 -9.90 -27.24 2.27
C GLY A 5 -11.25 -26.58 2.54
N VAL A 6 -11.34 -25.58 3.42
CA VAL A 6 -12.60 -24.87 3.67
C VAL A 6 -13.06 -24.22 2.35
N PRO A 7 -14.30 -24.46 1.91
CA PRO A 7 -14.75 -24.00 0.61
C PRO A 7 -14.81 -22.47 0.54
N LEU A 8 -14.54 -21.92 -0.64
CA LEU A 8 -14.58 -20.46 -0.87
C LEU A 8 -15.98 -19.86 -0.71
N TYR A 9 -17.03 -20.68 -0.69
CA TYR A 9 -18.39 -20.24 -0.42
C TYR A 9 -18.73 -20.12 1.07
N GLU A 10 -17.82 -20.51 1.96
CA GLU A 10 -18.03 -20.35 3.40
C GLU A 10 -18.25 -18.85 3.73
N PRO A 11 -19.35 -18.48 4.42
CA PRO A 11 -19.75 -17.08 4.61
C PRO A 11 -18.67 -16.15 5.16
N HIS A 12 -17.93 -16.57 6.18
CA HIS A 12 -16.89 -15.74 6.78
C HIS A 12 -15.70 -15.55 5.83
N LEU A 13 -15.29 -16.60 5.12
CA LEU A 13 -14.23 -16.56 4.12
C LEU A 13 -14.61 -15.67 2.94
N GLN A 14 -15.83 -15.78 2.42
CA GLN A 14 -16.35 -14.87 1.40
C GLN A 14 -16.31 -13.42 1.88
N TRP A 15 -16.73 -13.16 3.11
CA TRP A 15 -16.66 -11.82 3.70
C TRP A 15 -15.21 -11.32 3.77
N CYS A 16 -14.25 -12.13 4.24
CA CYS A 16 -12.83 -11.78 4.25
C CYS A 16 -12.30 -11.46 2.85
N LEU A 17 -12.63 -12.29 1.84
CA LEU A 17 -12.24 -12.05 0.44
C LEU A 17 -12.86 -10.76 -0.11
N SER A 18 -14.09 -10.43 0.29
CA SER A 18 -14.75 -9.18 -0.08
C SER A 18 -14.04 -7.94 0.48
N MET A 19 -13.45 -8.06 1.68
CA MET A 19 -12.67 -6.99 2.31
C MET A 19 -11.37 -6.73 1.54
N VAL A 20 -10.63 -7.80 1.18
CA VAL A 20 -9.43 -7.71 0.33
C VAL A 20 -9.78 -7.08 -1.03
N THR A 21 -10.84 -7.55 -1.66
CA THR A 21 -11.32 -7.00 -2.94
C THR A 21 -11.67 -5.51 -2.82
N ARG A 22 -12.23 -5.08 -1.69
CA ARG A 22 -12.55 -3.68 -1.43
C ARG A 22 -11.30 -2.82 -1.28
N GLU A 23 -10.27 -3.33 -0.60
CA GLU A 23 -8.99 -2.62 -0.46
C GLU A 23 -8.30 -2.43 -1.82
N GLU A 24 -8.28 -3.48 -2.66
CA GLU A 24 -7.79 -3.39 -4.04
C GLU A 24 -8.56 -2.34 -4.86
N LYS A 25 -9.89 -2.32 -4.76
CA LYS A 25 -10.73 -1.31 -5.43
C LYS A 25 -10.45 0.11 -4.96
N VAL A 26 -10.19 0.32 -3.67
CA VAL A 26 -9.77 1.63 -3.15
C VAL A 26 -8.43 2.04 -3.77
N GLY A 27 -7.50 1.10 -3.94
CA GLY A 27 -6.25 1.33 -4.68
C GLY A 27 -6.50 1.76 -6.13
N LEU A 28 -7.35 1.03 -6.85
CA LEU A 28 -7.70 1.33 -8.24
C LEU A 28 -8.35 2.72 -8.40
N LYS A 29 -9.26 3.11 -7.51
CA LYS A 29 -9.85 4.47 -7.50
C LYS A 29 -8.79 5.55 -7.33
N GLY A 30 -7.72 5.26 -6.59
CA GLY A 30 -6.57 6.14 -6.43
C GLY A 30 -5.56 6.07 -7.58
N GLY A 31 -5.88 5.40 -8.70
CA GLY A 31 -4.99 5.25 -9.85
C GLY A 31 -3.83 4.27 -9.63
N LYS A 32 -3.88 3.43 -8.59
CA LYS A 32 -2.85 2.41 -8.32
C LYS A 32 -3.11 1.19 -9.18
N LEU A 33 -2.44 1.12 -10.33
CA LEU A 33 -2.54 0.01 -11.26
C LEU A 33 -1.34 -0.94 -11.09
N PRO A 34 -1.57 -2.26 -10.99
CA PRO A 34 -0.47 -3.22 -11.01
C PRO A 34 0.16 -3.25 -12.41
N ILE A 35 1.46 -2.95 -12.48
CA ILE A 35 2.25 -3.01 -13.72
C ILE A 35 3.21 -4.18 -13.61
N SER A 36 3.06 -5.16 -14.50
CA SER A 36 3.98 -6.30 -14.60
C SER A 36 5.40 -5.86 -14.99
N ASP A 37 6.39 -6.66 -14.60
CA ASP A 37 7.81 -6.41 -14.89
C ASP A 37 8.29 -5.03 -14.46
N SER A 38 7.86 -4.61 -13.26
CA SER A 38 8.33 -3.40 -12.62
C SER A 38 8.82 -3.66 -11.19
N PHE A 39 9.82 -2.90 -10.77
CA PHE A 39 10.58 -3.10 -9.54
C PHE A 39 10.90 -1.77 -8.88
N TYR A 40 11.11 -1.79 -7.57
CA TYR A 40 11.70 -0.67 -6.84
C TYR A 40 13.12 -1.07 -6.42
N LEU A 41 14.12 -0.31 -6.87
CA LEU A 41 15.54 -0.62 -6.71
C LEU A 41 16.27 0.54 -6.06
N ILE A 42 17.22 0.25 -5.17
CA ILE A 42 18.06 1.29 -4.56
C ILE A 42 19.01 1.82 -5.64
N GLY A 43 19.02 3.14 -5.83
CA GLY A 43 19.87 3.78 -6.82
C GLY A 43 21.22 4.19 -6.26
N THR A 44 22.27 4.00 -7.04
CA THR A 44 23.61 4.50 -6.72
C THR A 44 24.42 4.81 -7.97
N ALA A 45 25.58 5.44 -7.80
CA ALA A 45 26.50 5.73 -8.89
C ALA A 45 27.29 4.47 -9.29
N ASP A 46 27.59 4.34 -10.58
CA ASP A 46 28.52 3.32 -11.10
C ASP A 46 29.95 3.57 -10.58
N PRO A 47 30.50 2.68 -9.74
CA PRO A 47 31.84 2.83 -9.20
C PRO A 47 32.93 2.47 -10.21
N THR A 48 32.58 1.88 -11.35
CA THR A 48 33.52 1.39 -12.37
C THR A 48 33.76 2.39 -13.51
N GLU A 49 32.90 3.41 -13.61
CA GLU A 49 32.89 4.42 -14.67
C GLU A 49 32.77 3.83 -16.11
N THR A 50 32.26 2.61 -16.22
CA THR A 50 32.14 1.89 -17.49
C THR A 50 30.91 2.32 -18.27
N LEU A 51 29.79 2.57 -17.58
CA LEU A 51 28.50 2.90 -18.20
C LEU A 51 28.56 4.19 -19.01
N ASN A 52 27.96 4.19 -20.20
CA ASN A 52 27.66 5.40 -20.95
C ASN A 52 26.48 6.15 -20.32
N ARG A 53 26.27 7.41 -20.72
CA ARG A 53 25.31 8.32 -20.07
C ARG A 53 23.88 7.76 -20.03
N ASP A 54 23.46 7.09 -21.08
CA ASP A 54 22.13 6.49 -21.26
C ASP A 54 22.06 5.02 -20.81
N GLU A 55 23.16 4.49 -20.26
CA GLU A 55 23.25 3.13 -19.76
C GLU A 55 23.13 3.05 -18.24
N VAL A 56 22.52 1.95 -17.78
CA VAL A 56 22.41 1.58 -16.37
C VAL A 56 22.80 0.13 -16.19
N CYS A 57 23.36 -0.23 -15.03
CA CYS A 57 23.43 -1.63 -14.62
C CYS A 57 22.32 -1.89 -13.61
N VAL A 58 21.47 -2.88 -13.88
CA VAL A 58 20.34 -3.22 -13.01
C VAL A 58 20.49 -4.64 -12.53
N ILE A 59 20.51 -4.83 -11.21
CA ILE A 59 20.73 -6.12 -10.54
C ILE A 59 19.47 -6.53 -9.81
N LEU A 60 18.89 -7.67 -10.20
CA LEU A 60 17.75 -8.29 -9.54
C LEU A 60 18.18 -9.55 -8.77
N ASP A 61 17.23 -10.30 -8.25
CA ASP A 61 17.46 -11.52 -7.48
C ASP A 61 18.14 -12.65 -8.28
N TYR A 62 17.91 -12.67 -9.59
CA TYR A 62 18.51 -13.60 -10.56
C TYR A 62 19.67 -12.99 -11.36
N GLY A 63 20.20 -11.84 -10.93
CA GLY A 63 21.39 -11.21 -11.52
C GLY A 63 21.09 -9.98 -12.38
N GLN A 64 22.08 -9.60 -13.20
CA GLN A 64 21.99 -8.41 -14.04
C GLN A 64 21.02 -8.61 -15.20
N ILE A 65 20.22 -7.58 -15.51
CA ILE A 65 19.29 -7.58 -16.64
C ILE A 65 19.83 -6.74 -17.81
N VAL A 66 19.34 -7.04 -19.01
CA VAL A 66 19.72 -6.33 -20.24
C VAL A 66 18.47 -5.88 -21.01
N GLY A 67 18.55 -4.72 -21.64
CA GLY A 67 17.51 -4.17 -22.52
C GLY A 67 16.97 -2.82 -22.06
N GLU A 68 16.05 -2.25 -22.83
CA GLU A 68 15.44 -0.96 -22.50
C GLU A 68 14.65 -1.03 -21.19
N VAL A 69 14.77 0.02 -20.38
CA VAL A 69 14.04 0.19 -19.12
C VAL A 69 13.49 1.61 -19.01
N LEU A 70 12.33 1.74 -18.38
CA LEU A 70 11.85 3.03 -17.85
C LEU A 70 12.29 3.17 -16.41
N VAL A 71 12.81 4.34 -16.05
CA VAL A 71 13.29 4.65 -14.71
C VAL A 71 12.65 5.95 -14.23
N TYR A 72 12.13 5.93 -13.00
CA TYR A 72 11.45 7.06 -12.38
C TYR A 72 11.63 7.00 -10.86
N ARG A 73 11.54 8.15 -10.18
CA ARG A 73 11.63 8.26 -8.73
C ARG A 73 10.43 9.03 -8.19
N ASN A 74 9.81 8.49 -7.15
CA ASN A 74 8.72 9.19 -6.47
C ASN A 74 9.26 10.15 -5.40
N PRO A 75 8.61 11.31 -5.19
CA PRO A 75 7.59 11.93 -6.04
C PRO A 75 8.22 12.87 -7.10
N GLY A 76 7.78 12.76 -8.35
CA GLY A 76 8.11 13.69 -9.44
C GLY A 76 6.87 14.20 -10.16
N LEU A 77 6.93 15.42 -10.68
CA LEU A 77 5.82 16.07 -11.40
C LEU A 77 6.14 16.42 -12.86
N HIS A 78 7.42 16.50 -13.23
CA HIS A 78 7.82 16.91 -14.57
C HIS A 78 7.79 15.71 -15.53
N PHE A 79 7.35 15.95 -16.77
CA PHE A 79 7.27 14.89 -17.78
C PHE A 79 8.63 14.24 -18.10
N GLY A 80 9.70 15.02 -17.96
CA GLY A 80 11.08 14.57 -18.09
C GLY A 80 11.66 13.85 -16.88
N ASP A 81 10.90 13.65 -15.80
CA ASP A 81 11.39 12.86 -14.65
C ASP A 81 11.38 11.35 -14.93
N ILE A 82 10.68 10.91 -15.98
CA ILE A 82 10.71 9.52 -16.43
C ILE A 82 11.75 9.41 -17.54
N HIS A 83 12.75 8.58 -17.30
CA HIS A 83 13.84 8.34 -18.25
C HIS A 83 13.67 6.98 -18.91
N LYS A 84 13.95 6.93 -20.22
CA LYS A 84 14.16 5.68 -20.95
C LYS A 84 15.67 5.44 -21.06
N LEU A 85 16.16 4.37 -20.45
CA LEU A 85 17.58 4.02 -20.35
C LEU A 85 17.83 2.60 -20.86
N ASN A 86 19.08 2.26 -21.13
CA ASN A 86 19.47 0.92 -21.56
C ASN A 86 20.16 0.17 -20.42
N ALA A 87 19.54 -0.92 -19.94
CA ALA A 87 20.18 -1.81 -18.99
C ALA A 87 21.24 -2.65 -19.73
N VAL A 88 22.48 -2.63 -19.23
CA VAL A 88 23.62 -3.37 -19.80
C VAL A 88 24.29 -4.22 -18.74
N HIS A 89 24.90 -5.31 -19.20
CA HIS A 89 25.70 -6.17 -18.33
C HIS A 89 27.11 -5.59 -18.15
N VAL A 90 27.53 -5.40 -16.91
CA VAL A 90 28.86 -4.88 -16.54
C VAL A 90 29.51 -5.85 -15.57
N LYS A 91 30.50 -6.59 -16.05
CA LYS A 91 31.15 -7.64 -15.27
C LYS A 91 31.94 -7.08 -14.09
N GLU A 92 32.51 -5.90 -14.27
CA GLU A 92 33.33 -5.19 -13.29
C GLU A 92 32.52 -4.78 -12.05
N ILE A 93 31.20 -4.56 -12.21
CA ILE A 93 30.31 -4.23 -11.07
C ILE A 93 30.15 -5.44 -10.14
N ASP A 94 30.14 -6.67 -10.65
CA ASP A 94 30.00 -7.88 -9.83
C ASP A 94 31.13 -7.99 -8.80
N GLU A 95 32.34 -7.54 -9.15
CA GLU A 95 33.50 -7.53 -8.24
C GLU A 95 33.34 -6.55 -7.08
N VAL A 96 32.60 -5.45 -7.29
CA VAL A 96 32.35 -4.41 -6.29
C VAL A 96 31.19 -4.76 -5.36
N VAL A 97 30.08 -5.25 -5.94
CA VAL A 97 28.82 -5.45 -5.22
C VAL A 97 28.69 -6.85 -4.62
N GLY A 98 29.50 -7.81 -5.09
CA GLY A 98 29.47 -9.20 -4.67
C GLY A 98 28.08 -9.82 -4.86
N ASN A 99 27.47 -10.28 -3.77
CA ASN A 99 26.15 -10.93 -3.80
C ASN A 99 24.97 -9.97 -3.55
N ALA A 100 25.20 -8.66 -3.61
CA ALA A 100 24.12 -7.68 -3.45
C ALA A 100 23.08 -7.82 -4.58
N LYS A 101 21.82 -7.54 -4.23
CA LYS A 101 20.65 -7.67 -5.12
C LYS A 101 19.79 -6.41 -5.00
N TYR A 102 18.93 -6.19 -5.99
CA TYR A 102 17.94 -5.10 -6.03
C TYR A 102 18.56 -3.69 -6.07
N GLY A 103 19.55 -3.51 -6.94
CA GLY A 103 20.23 -2.24 -7.15
C GLY A 103 20.16 -1.75 -8.60
N ILE A 104 20.18 -0.43 -8.79
CA ILE A 104 20.39 0.22 -10.08
C ILE A 104 21.59 1.18 -9.99
N PHE A 105 22.54 1.00 -10.90
CA PHE A 105 23.78 1.77 -10.98
C PHE A 105 23.71 2.70 -12.18
N PHE A 106 23.86 3.99 -11.93
CA PHE A 106 23.78 5.03 -12.94
C PHE A 106 25.17 5.50 -13.36
N SER A 107 25.33 5.81 -14.64
CA SER A 107 26.57 6.40 -15.15
C SER A 107 26.94 7.69 -14.41
N THR A 108 28.24 7.83 -14.14
CA THR A 108 28.87 9.05 -13.62
C THR A 108 29.26 10.03 -14.73
N LYS A 109 28.98 9.69 -16.01
CA LYS A 109 29.29 10.53 -17.16
C LYS A 109 28.16 11.52 -17.47
N GLY A 110 28.55 12.73 -17.87
CA GLY A 110 27.62 13.78 -18.30
C GLY A 110 27.72 15.05 -17.46
N HIS A 111 26.99 16.08 -17.85
CA HIS A 111 27.00 17.38 -17.16
C HIS A 111 26.16 17.42 -15.88
N ARG A 112 25.17 16.52 -15.77
CA ARG A 112 24.27 16.39 -14.63
C ARG A 112 24.04 14.90 -14.40
N SER A 113 23.96 14.49 -13.13
CA SER A 113 23.67 13.10 -12.76
C SER A 113 22.25 12.73 -13.16
N VAL A 114 22.06 11.48 -13.60
CA VAL A 114 20.73 10.95 -13.95
C VAL A 114 19.78 11.01 -12.74
N ALA A 115 20.29 10.77 -11.53
CA ALA A 115 19.52 10.92 -10.29
C ALA A 115 18.92 12.33 -10.14
N SER A 116 19.71 13.38 -10.37
CA SER A 116 19.22 14.75 -10.28
C SER A 116 18.23 15.07 -11.41
N GLU A 117 18.40 14.47 -12.59
CA GLU A 117 17.46 14.61 -13.72
C GLU A 117 16.09 13.99 -13.41
N ILE A 118 16.06 12.91 -12.63
CA ILE A 118 14.85 12.17 -12.22
C ILE A 118 14.32 12.76 -10.89
N ALA A 119 13.37 13.69 -11.01
CA ALA A 119 12.67 14.29 -9.87
C ALA A 119 13.59 14.97 -8.84
N ASN A 120 14.75 15.49 -9.25
CA ASN A 120 15.75 16.12 -8.36
C ASN A 120 16.26 15.19 -7.25
N GLY A 121 16.45 13.91 -7.56
CA GLY A 121 17.00 12.91 -6.64
C GLY A 121 18.52 12.96 -6.48
N ASP A 122 19.01 12.09 -5.62
CA ASP A 122 20.42 11.83 -5.38
C ASP A 122 20.67 10.31 -5.12
N PHE A 123 21.75 9.99 -4.40
CA PHE A 123 22.17 8.61 -4.10
C PHE A 123 22.34 8.39 -2.59
N ASP A 124 21.60 9.11 -1.74
CA ASP A 124 21.65 8.99 -0.28
C ASP A 124 20.75 7.88 0.30
N GLY A 125 20.05 7.14 -0.58
CA GLY A 125 19.05 6.15 -0.23
C GLY A 125 17.83 6.13 -1.17
N ASP A 126 17.83 6.97 -2.20
CA ASP A 126 16.78 7.06 -3.20
C ASP A 126 16.45 5.71 -3.87
N VAL A 127 15.16 5.44 -3.99
CA VAL A 127 14.62 4.21 -4.59
C VAL A 127 13.91 4.54 -5.89
N TYR A 128 14.28 3.84 -6.96
CA TYR A 128 13.81 4.08 -8.32
C TYR A 128 12.83 2.99 -8.73
N TRP A 129 11.69 3.40 -9.26
CA TRP A 129 10.81 2.53 -10.03
C TRP A 129 11.48 2.24 -11.38
N VAL A 130 11.71 0.96 -11.66
CA VAL A 130 12.31 0.47 -12.90
C VAL A 130 11.34 -0.49 -13.57
N SER A 131 10.98 -0.24 -14.83
CA SER A 131 10.06 -1.10 -15.58
C SER A 131 10.64 -1.59 -16.89
N ARG A 132 10.51 -2.89 -17.13
CA ARG A 132 10.75 -3.55 -18.42
C ARG A 132 9.45 -3.82 -19.19
N ASN A 133 8.34 -3.23 -18.76
CA ASN A 133 7.06 -3.46 -19.40
C ASN A 133 7.13 -2.97 -20.85
N ARG A 134 7.03 -3.92 -21.79
CA ARG A 134 7.23 -3.67 -23.22
C ARG A 134 6.21 -2.68 -23.78
N GLU A 135 4.94 -2.76 -23.36
CA GLU A 135 3.90 -1.85 -23.83
C GLU A 135 4.19 -0.41 -23.40
N LEU A 136 4.62 -0.20 -22.15
CA LEU A 136 5.01 1.13 -21.68
C LEU A 136 6.24 1.65 -22.42
N ILE A 137 7.28 0.82 -22.59
CA ILE A 137 8.53 1.21 -23.27
C ILE A 137 8.30 1.60 -24.73
N GLU A 138 7.42 0.89 -25.44
CA GLU A 138 7.12 1.14 -26.86
C GLU A 138 6.25 2.39 -27.05
N LYS A 139 5.38 2.71 -26.10
CA LYS A 139 4.47 3.87 -26.17
C LYS A 139 5.06 5.14 -25.56
N PHE A 140 6.03 5.00 -24.66
CA PHE A 140 6.63 6.14 -23.96
C PHE A 140 7.48 6.99 -24.91
N ARG A 141 7.32 8.32 -24.80
CA ARG A 141 8.12 9.30 -25.54
C ARG A 141 8.92 10.12 -24.52
N PRO A 142 10.25 10.00 -24.50
CA PRO A 142 11.08 10.78 -23.58
C PRO A 142 10.89 12.29 -23.79
N SER A 143 10.93 13.02 -22.67
CA SER A 143 10.93 14.48 -22.63
C SER A 143 12.25 14.96 -22.07
N SER A 144 12.64 16.20 -22.38
CA SER A 144 13.83 16.80 -21.78
C SER A 144 13.74 16.81 -20.24
N PRO A 145 14.81 16.50 -19.51
CA PRO A 145 14.81 16.56 -18.05
C PRO A 145 14.40 17.93 -17.54
N TRP A 146 13.78 17.97 -16.35
CA TRP A 146 13.38 19.22 -15.73
C TRP A 146 14.58 20.15 -15.57
N GLN A 147 14.43 21.38 -16.04
CA GLN A 147 15.35 22.48 -15.76
C GLN A 147 14.56 23.59 -15.09
N ARG A 148 15.10 24.07 -13.98
CA ARG A 148 14.51 25.14 -13.21
C ARG A 148 14.45 26.44 -14.02
N MET A 149 13.24 26.94 -14.27
CA MET A 149 13.05 28.22 -14.96
C MET A 149 12.84 29.37 -13.95
N HIS A 150 12.14 29.08 -12.86
CA HIS A 150 11.84 30.00 -11.79
C HIS A 150 12.39 29.47 -10.46
N SER A 151 12.94 30.36 -9.64
CA SER A 151 13.40 30.03 -8.29
C SER A 151 12.77 30.98 -7.30
N THR A 152 12.23 30.41 -6.22
CA THR A 152 11.90 31.17 -5.02
C THR A 152 13.20 31.79 -4.49
N PRO A 153 13.21 33.10 -4.17
CA PRO A 153 14.37 33.76 -3.61
C PRO A 153 14.82 33.06 -2.32
N LYS A 154 16.14 32.90 -2.17
CA LYS A 154 16.69 32.42 -0.90
C LYS A 154 16.54 33.52 0.16
N PRO A 155 16.17 33.19 1.41
CA PRO A 155 16.24 34.16 2.48
C PRO A 155 17.70 34.62 2.66
N VAL A 156 17.89 35.89 3.03
CA VAL A 156 19.19 36.38 3.45
C VAL A 156 19.48 35.75 4.81
N SER A 157 20.43 34.82 4.87
CA SER A 157 20.84 34.13 6.09
C SER A 157 22.32 34.38 6.39
N ARG A 158 22.62 34.73 7.64
CA ARG A 158 24.00 34.73 8.16
C ARG A 158 24.54 33.29 8.20
N LYS A 159 25.84 33.12 7.98
CA LYS A 159 26.49 31.81 8.13
C LYS A 159 26.58 31.44 9.62
N PRO A 160 26.60 30.15 9.99
CA PRO A 160 26.73 29.73 11.39
C PRO A 160 27.89 30.39 12.13
N ASN A 161 29.03 30.57 11.46
CA ASN A 161 30.25 31.16 12.03
C ASN A 161 30.16 32.68 12.24
N GLU A 162 29.12 33.34 11.72
CA GLU A 162 28.88 34.77 11.90
C GLU A 162 28.06 35.06 13.17
N PHE A 163 27.51 34.03 13.82
CA PHE A 163 26.77 34.15 15.07
C PHE A 163 27.68 33.94 16.28
N SER A 164 27.42 34.67 17.37
CA SER A 164 27.93 34.26 18.69
C SER A 164 27.21 32.99 19.17
N SER A 165 27.80 32.27 20.13
CA SER A 165 27.23 31.01 20.63
C SER A 165 25.77 31.15 21.12
N LYS A 166 25.43 32.25 21.80
CA LYS A 166 24.07 32.47 22.34
C LYS A 166 23.08 32.84 21.23
N GLU A 167 23.51 33.63 20.25
CA GLU A 167 22.67 33.96 19.11
C GLU A 167 22.40 32.71 18.26
N LEU A 168 23.42 31.89 18.02
CA LEU A 168 23.28 30.65 17.27
C LEU A 168 22.28 29.70 17.96
N GLU A 169 22.38 29.54 19.29
CA GLU A 169 21.43 28.75 20.07
C GLU A 169 20.00 29.29 19.90
N HIS A 170 19.79 30.60 20.06
CA HIS A 170 18.48 31.23 19.88
C HIS A 170 17.91 31.03 18.48
N GLU A 171 18.71 31.23 17.44
CA GLU A 171 18.31 31.04 16.03
C GLU A 171 17.96 29.59 15.73
N LEU A 172 18.73 28.62 16.25
CA LEU A 172 18.41 27.19 16.12
C LEU A 172 17.06 26.85 16.78
N PHE A 173 16.80 27.36 17.99
CA PHE A 173 15.52 27.16 18.66
C PHE A 173 14.37 27.82 17.89
N GLN A 174 14.55 29.03 17.38
CA GLN A 174 13.52 29.70 16.59
C GLN A 174 13.24 28.96 15.28
N MET A 175 14.26 28.55 14.54
CA MET A 175 14.11 27.74 13.32
C MET A 175 13.40 26.41 13.61
N PHE A 176 13.73 25.74 14.72
CA PHE A 176 13.04 24.52 15.14
C PHE A 176 11.55 24.76 15.38
N LEU A 177 11.19 25.85 16.06
CA LEU A 177 9.78 26.21 16.32
C LEU A 177 9.03 26.59 15.04
N GLU A 178 9.65 27.37 14.14
CA GLU A 178 9.05 27.75 12.85
C GLU A 178 8.83 26.52 11.95
N THR A 179 9.77 25.57 11.95
CA THR A 179 9.70 24.35 11.13
C THR A 179 8.63 23.37 11.61
N LYS A 180 8.23 23.43 12.89
CA LYS A 180 7.09 22.65 13.39
C LYS A 180 5.75 23.05 12.79
N MET A 181 5.65 24.26 12.22
CA MET A 181 4.44 24.69 11.57
C MET A 181 4.35 24.04 10.17
N PRO A 182 3.28 23.26 9.89
CA PRO A 182 3.17 22.57 8.62
C PRO A 182 3.06 23.56 7.45
N SER A 183 3.91 23.38 6.44
CA SER A 183 3.76 24.04 5.15
C SER A 183 2.94 23.16 4.22
N TYR A 184 1.91 23.74 3.62
CA TYR A 184 1.03 23.04 2.67
C TYR A 184 1.36 23.38 1.21
N SER A 185 2.45 24.12 0.96
CA SER A 185 2.79 24.60 -0.39
C SER A 185 3.09 23.47 -1.37
N MET A 186 3.79 22.42 -0.93
CA MET A 186 4.07 21.23 -1.75
C MET A 186 2.77 20.52 -2.16
N ALA A 187 1.88 20.27 -1.19
CA ALA A 187 0.59 19.65 -1.44
C ALA A 187 -0.28 20.52 -2.37
N ALA A 188 -0.38 21.82 -2.09
CA ALA A 188 -1.15 22.75 -2.91
C ALA A 188 -0.63 22.86 -4.35
N ALA A 189 0.70 22.82 -4.55
CA ALA A 189 1.31 22.80 -5.88
C ALA A 189 0.96 21.50 -6.62
N SER A 190 1.13 20.36 -5.96
CA SER A 190 0.82 19.04 -6.52
C SER A 190 -0.65 18.89 -6.88
N ASP A 191 -1.57 19.29 -6.00
CA ASP A 191 -3.01 19.21 -6.24
C ASP A 191 -3.45 20.09 -7.42
N SER A 192 -2.91 21.32 -7.47
CA SER A 192 -3.19 22.25 -8.57
C SER A 192 -2.62 21.75 -9.88
N TRP A 193 -1.39 21.20 -9.86
CA TRP A 193 -0.76 20.61 -11.04
C TRP A 193 -1.58 19.43 -11.58
N MET A 194 -2.03 18.53 -10.70
CA MET A 194 -2.83 17.37 -11.10
C MET A 194 -4.16 17.79 -11.74
N ALA A 195 -4.84 18.78 -11.17
CA ALA A 195 -6.08 19.30 -11.75
C ALA A 195 -5.88 20.04 -13.08
N HIS A 196 -4.74 20.69 -13.30
CA HIS A 196 -4.39 21.29 -14.58
C HIS A 196 -4.03 20.21 -15.62
N MET A 197 -3.28 19.18 -15.23
CA MET A 197 -2.96 18.03 -16.09
C MET A 197 -4.23 17.30 -16.53
N ASP A 198 -5.17 17.08 -15.61
CA ASP A 198 -6.47 16.48 -15.92
C ASP A 198 -7.22 17.27 -17.01
N LYS A 199 -7.32 18.60 -16.84
CA LYS A 199 -7.91 19.48 -17.85
C LYS A 199 -7.15 19.42 -19.18
N LEU A 200 -5.83 19.43 -19.15
CA LEU A 200 -4.99 19.36 -20.36
C LEU A 200 -5.28 18.09 -21.17
N LEU A 201 -5.50 16.96 -20.50
CA LEU A 201 -5.82 15.67 -21.13
C LEU A 201 -7.24 15.63 -21.73
N VAL A 202 -8.18 16.40 -21.17
CA VAL A 202 -9.59 16.43 -21.61
C VAL A 202 -9.83 17.47 -22.72
N ILE A 203 -9.07 18.58 -22.73
CA ILE A 203 -9.26 19.65 -23.69
C ILE A 203 -8.90 19.18 -25.11
N GLY A 204 -9.85 19.30 -26.03
CA GLY A 204 -9.67 18.96 -27.44
C GLY A 204 -8.66 19.86 -28.16
N ASP A 205 -8.12 19.38 -29.29
CA ASP A 205 -7.05 20.07 -30.03
C ASP A 205 -7.44 21.43 -30.61
N SER A 206 -8.73 21.75 -30.67
CA SER A 206 -9.25 23.05 -31.10
C SER A 206 -8.98 24.21 -30.15
N TYR A 207 -8.43 23.96 -28.95
CA TYR A 207 -8.24 24.96 -27.89
C TYR A 207 -6.74 25.22 -27.59
N ALA A 208 -5.94 25.44 -28.63
CA ALA A 208 -4.47 25.58 -28.51
C ALA A 208 -4.03 26.64 -27.48
N THR A 209 -4.61 27.84 -27.50
CA THR A 209 -4.26 28.93 -26.57
C THR A 209 -4.53 28.57 -25.11
N GLU A 210 -5.60 27.82 -24.83
CA GLU A 210 -5.91 27.38 -23.47
C GLU A 210 -4.92 26.29 -23.01
N LYS A 211 -4.56 25.36 -23.90
CA LYS A 211 -3.52 24.35 -23.62
C LYS A 211 -2.18 25.00 -23.28
N GLU A 212 -1.76 26.01 -24.04
CA GLU A 212 -0.54 26.77 -23.79
C GLU A 212 -0.57 27.45 -22.42
N ALA A 213 -1.67 28.14 -22.08
CA ALA A 213 -1.83 28.80 -20.79
C ALA A 213 -1.80 27.81 -19.61
N ILE A 214 -2.45 26.65 -19.76
CA ILE A 214 -2.41 25.58 -18.75
C ILE A 214 -0.98 25.03 -18.59
N MET A 215 -0.30 24.77 -19.71
CA MET A 215 1.06 24.26 -19.71
C MET A 215 2.02 25.25 -19.03
N GLU A 216 1.89 26.56 -19.27
CA GLU A 216 2.68 27.58 -18.59
C GLU A 216 2.46 27.55 -17.06
N LYS A 217 1.20 27.44 -16.62
CA LYS A 217 0.89 27.30 -15.19
C LYS A 217 1.48 26.04 -14.59
N MET A 218 1.41 24.91 -15.29
CA MET A 218 1.96 23.63 -14.86
C MET A 218 3.48 23.71 -14.69
N LEU A 219 4.20 24.32 -15.64
CA LEU A 219 5.65 24.49 -15.55
C LEU A 219 6.06 25.34 -14.35
N ARG A 220 5.34 26.44 -14.08
CA ARG A 220 5.56 27.25 -12.86
C ARG A 220 5.27 26.47 -11.58
N LEU A 221 4.21 25.67 -11.57
CA LEU A 221 3.86 24.80 -10.43
C LEU A 221 4.93 23.74 -10.16
N ILE A 222 5.55 23.17 -11.19
CA ILE A 222 6.66 22.21 -11.06
C ILE A 222 7.86 22.87 -10.37
N ASP A 223 8.25 24.07 -10.79
CA ASP A 223 9.37 24.79 -10.16
C ASP A 223 9.10 25.10 -8.67
N LEU A 224 7.88 25.53 -8.35
CA LEU A 224 7.44 25.78 -6.97
C LEU A 224 7.34 24.49 -6.15
N TYR A 225 6.92 23.39 -6.77
CA TYR A 225 6.85 22.08 -6.13
C TYR A 225 8.24 21.60 -5.69
N TYR A 226 9.22 21.64 -6.58
CA TYR A 226 10.59 21.24 -6.24
C TYR A 226 11.23 22.19 -5.23
N ASP A 227 10.95 23.49 -5.29
CA ASP A 227 11.34 24.41 -4.22
C ASP A 227 10.70 24.08 -2.88
N ALA A 228 9.43 23.68 -2.87
CA ALA A 228 8.71 23.32 -1.64
C ALA A 228 9.23 21.99 -1.06
N LEU A 229 9.63 21.05 -1.92
CA LEU A 229 10.26 19.79 -1.54
C LEU A 229 11.62 20.04 -0.84
N ASP A 230 12.42 20.94 -1.37
CA ASP A 230 13.73 21.32 -0.82
C ASP A 230 13.66 22.43 0.23
N ALA A 231 12.49 22.99 0.52
CA ALA A 231 12.33 24.08 1.48
C ALA A 231 12.88 23.75 2.88
N PRO A 232 12.66 22.54 3.44
CA PRO A 232 13.25 22.17 4.73
C PRO A 232 14.77 22.17 4.75
N LYS A 233 15.42 21.86 3.61
CA LYS A 233 16.88 21.83 3.46
C LYS A 233 17.46 23.22 3.16
N SER A 234 16.72 24.01 2.38
CA SER A 234 17.21 25.29 1.82
C SER A 234 16.78 26.52 2.61
N GLY A 235 15.83 26.39 3.54
CA GLY A 235 15.22 27.50 4.29
C GLY A 235 14.30 28.39 3.47
N LYS A 236 14.02 28.05 2.20
CA LYS A 236 13.14 28.84 1.34
C LYS A 236 11.69 28.84 1.87
N LYS A 237 11.05 30.01 1.89
CA LYS A 237 9.63 30.14 2.20
C LYS A 237 8.83 30.17 0.88
N VAL A 238 8.27 29.03 0.51
CA VAL A 238 7.54 28.85 -0.75
C VAL A 238 6.06 29.11 -0.53
N ASN A 239 5.47 29.97 -1.36
CA ASN A 239 4.04 30.24 -1.38
C ASN A 239 3.51 30.04 -2.80
N ILE A 240 2.38 29.33 -2.93
CA ILE A 240 1.75 29.10 -4.23
C ILE A 240 0.83 30.29 -4.57
N PRO A 241 1.09 31.03 -5.65
CA PRO A 241 0.24 32.12 -6.12
C PRO A 241 -1.20 31.68 -6.39
N ASN A 242 -2.18 32.56 -6.14
CA ASN A 242 -3.59 32.22 -6.28
C ASN A 242 -4.02 31.99 -7.73
N ASP A 243 -3.34 32.58 -8.71
CA ASP A 243 -3.58 32.38 -10.14
C ASP A 243 -3.17 30.99 -10.65
N LEU A 244 -2.28 30.30 -9.91
CA LEU A 244 -1.88 28.93 -10.19
C LEU A 244 -2.79 27.90 -9.51
N LYS A 245 -3.45 28.27 -8.42
CA LYS A 245 -4.39 27.39 -7.69
C LYS A 245 -5.65 27.13 -8.49
N VAL A 246 -6.25 25.96 -8.24
CA VAL A 246 -7.52 25.55 -8.84
C VAL A 246 -8.65 25.65 -7.83
N ASP A 247 -9.83 26.11 -8.27
CA ASP A 247 -11.01 26.25 -7.40
C ASP A 247 -11.75 24.93 -7.19
N LYS A 248 -11.68 24.02 -8.17
CA LYS A 248 -12.31 22.70 -8.15
C LYS A 248 -11.32 21.64 -8.57
N LEU A 249 -11.35 20.51 -7.88
CA LEU A 249 -10.56 19.32 -8.19
C LEU A 249 -11.41 18.31 -8.97
N PRO A 250 -10.80 17.41 -9.74
CA PRO A 250 -11.55 16.33 -10.40
C PRO A 250 -12.15 15.37 -9.36
N HIS A 251 -13.24 14.69 -9.73
CA HIS A 251 -14.02 13.82 -8.84
C HIS A 251 -13.24 12.65 -8.26
N PHE A 252 -12.20 12.16 -8.94
CA PHE A 252 -11.32 11.12 -8.40
C PHE A 252 -10.36 11.60 -7.31
N MET A 253 -10.17 12.92 -7.14
CA MET A 253 -9.34 13.52 -6.07
C MET A 253 -10.17 14.10 -4.92
N ALA A 254 -11.32 14.69 -5.22
CA ALA A 254 -12.08 15.47 -4.26
C ALA A 254 -13.17 14.66 -3.54
N LYS A 255 -13.50 15.11 -2.33
CA LYS A 255 -14.75 14.72 -1.65
C LYS A 255 -15.92 15.38 -2.39
N GLU A 256 -17.02 14.63 -2.55
CA GLU A 256 -18.14 14.87 -3.48
C GLU A 256 -18.64 16.32 -3.64
N ARG A 257 -18.55 17.17 -2.60
CA ARG A 257 -19.20 18.49 -2.57
C ARG A 257 -18.52 19.60 -3.41
N ASN A 258 -17.24 19.48 -3.78
CA ASN A 258 -16.48 20.53 -4.50
C ASN A 258 -15.63 19.95 -5.65
N SER A 259 -16.24 19.16 -6.53
CA SER A 259 -15.54 18.53 -7.65
C SER A 259 -16.18 18.80 -9.03
N TYR A 260 -15.43 18.56 -10.09
CA TYR A 260 -15.95 18.42 -11.45
C TYR A 260 -15.76 16.98 -11.94
N HIS A 261 -16.62 16.52 -12.84
CA HIS A 261 -16.52 15.19 -13.42
C HIS A 261 -15.46 15.19 -14.53
N SER A 262 -14.38 14.45 -14.33
CA SER A 262 -13.31 14.29 -15.33
C SER A 262 -13.64 13.15 -16.29
N THR A 263 -13.31 13.33 -17.57
CA THR A 263 -13.32 12.26 -18.58
C THR A 263 -11.90 11.88 -18.99
N SER A 264 -10.89 12.22 -18.19
CA SER A 264 -9.52 11.73 -18.38
C SER A 264 -9.42 10.26 -17.96
N VAL A 265 -8.29 9.63 -18.27
CA VAL A 265 -8.01 8.23 -17.90
C VAL A 265 -8.23 7.94 -16.40
N LEU A 266 -7.86 8.86 -15.50
CA LEU A 266 -8.06 8.67 -14.06
C LEU A 266 -9.53 8.80 -13.66
N GLY A 267 -10.28 9.69 -14.32
CA GLY A 267 -11.73 9.81 -14.16
C GLY A 267 -12.45 8.54 -14.61
N GLU A 268 -12.11 8.03 -15.79
CA GLU A 268 -12.70 6.79 -16.34
C GLU A 268 -12.42 5.57 -15.46
N ILE A 269 -11.20 5.43 -14.93
CA ILE A 269 -10.85 4.36 -13.99
C ILE A 269 -11.72 4.48 -12.72
N TYR A 270 -11.80 5.68 -12.15
CA TYR A 270 -12.60 5.93 -10.94
C TYR A 270 -14.07 5.54 -11.16
N ASP A 271 -14.67 6.01 -12.25
CA ASP A 271 -16.07 5.73 -12.58
C ASP A 271 -16.32 4.25 -12.86
N THR A 272 -15.39 3.57 -13.52
CA THR A 272 -15.46 2.13 -13.77
C THR A 272 -15.50 1.34 -12.47
N VAL A 273 -14.64 1.70 -11.50
CA VAL A 273 -14.62 1.02 -10.19
C VAL A 273 -15.88 1.33 -9.39
N VAL A 274 -16.34 2.59 -9.38
CA VAL A 274 -17.60 2.98 -8.72
C VAL A 274 -18.80 2.24 -9.31
N ALA A 275 -18.91 2.17 -10.64
CA ALA A 275 -19.98 1.45 -11.33
C ALA A 275 -19.96 -0.07 -11.05
N TYR A 276 -18.78 -0.64 -10.80
CA TYR A 276 -18.67 -2.04 -10.38
C TYR A 276 -19.11 -2.24 -8.93
N GLU A 277 -18.86 -1.29 -8.03
CA GLU A 277 -19.28 -1.36 -6.63
C GLU A 277 -20.78 -1.13 -6.41
N THR A 278 -21.42 -0.31 -7.23
CA THR A 278 -22.88 -0.08 -7.16
C THR A 278 -23.69 -1.30 -7.58
N LYS A 279 -23.07 -2.27 -8.28
CA LYS A 279 -23.62 -3.62 -8.42
C LYS A 279 -23.53 -4.29 -7.05
N ALA A 280 -24.63 -4.26 -6.30
CA ALA A 280 -24.71 -4.91 -5.00
C ALA A 280 -24.14 -6.34 -5.10
N PRO A 281 -23.08 -6.68 -4.34
CA PRO A 281 -22.66 -8.07 -4.27
C PRO A 281 -23.86 -8.88 -3.78
N PRO A 282 -24.11 -10.08 -4.33
CA PRO A 282 -25.19 -10.93 -3.84
C PRO A 282 -25.06 -11.06 -2.32
N ALA A 283 -26.19 -10.93 -1.62
CA ALA A 283 -26.20 -11.12 -0.18
C ALA A 283 -25.55 -12.47 0.13
N VAL A 284 -24.51 -12.47 0.96
CA VAL A 284 -23.86 -13.71 1.37
C VAL A 284 -24.89 -14.50 2.16
N GLU A 285 -25.40 -15.57 1.58
CA GLU A 285 -26.28 -16.50 2.27
C GLU A 285 -25.49 -17.13 3.41
N ILE A 286 -25.94 -16.90 4.65
CA ILE A 286 -25.22 -17.35 5.84
C ILE A 286 -25.59 -18.80 6.09
N GLU A 287 -24.86 -19.72 5.47
CA GLU A 287 -25.02 -21.14 5.68
C GLU A 287 -23.91 -21.74 6.55
N LYS A 288 -24.28 -22.73 7.36
CA LYS A 288 -23.32 -23.54 8.10
C LYS A 288 -22.70 -24.58 7.18
N LEU A 289 -21.43 -24.91 7.40
CA LEU A 289 -20.76 -25.98 6.68
C LEU A 289 -21.44 -27.33 7.01
N PRO A 290 -21.91 -28.10 5.99
CA PRO A 290 -22.59 -29.37 6.23
C PRO A 290 -21.75 -30.37 7.02
N CYS A 291 -20.42 -30.36 6.83
CA CYS A 291 -19.51 -31.24 7.57
C CYS A 291 -19.45 -30.95 9.08
N PHE A 292 -19.90 -29.78 9.53
CA PHE A 292 -19.96 -29.42 10.95
C PHE A 292 -21.34 -29.69 11.57
N ASP A 293 -22.28 -30.26 10.82
CA ASP A 293 -23.55 -30.76 11.34
C ASP A 293 -23.36 -32.10 12.09
N ILE A 294 -22.56 -32.03 13.16
CA ILE A 294 -22.23 -33.12 14.06
C ILE A 294 -22.85 -32.78 15.41
N LYS A 295 -23.40 -33.78 16.11
CA LYS A 295 -24.02 -33.59 17.42
C LYS A 295 -23.01 -33.04 18.43
N VAL A 296 -23.24 -31.82 18.90
CA VAL A 296 -22.48 -31.15 19.95
C VAL A 296 -23.17 -31.35 21.30
N PRO A 297 -22.44 -31.59 22.41
CA PRO A 297 -23.04 -31.64 23.74
C PRO A 297 -23.80 -30.35 24.11
N ASP A 298 -25.01 -30.48 24.63
CA ASP A 298 -25.87 -29.33 25.00
C ASP A 298 -25.22 -28.42 26.05
N GLU A 299 -24.40 -29.00 26.93
CA GLU A 299 -23.63 -28.26 27.92
C GLU A 299 -22.63 -27.30 27.28
N CYS A 300 -21.90 -27.76 26.25
CA CYS A 300 -20.98 -26.93 25.47
C CYS A 300 -21.73 -25.79 24.76
N LEU A 301 -22.88 -26.09 24.14
CA LEU A 301 -23.72 -25.07 23.48
C LEU A 301 -24.21 -24.01 24.46
N ARG A 302 -24.68 -24.41 25.65
CA ARG A 302 -25.14 -23.49 26.70
C ARG A 302 -24.00 -22.63 27.22
N LEU A 303 -22.83 -23.23 27.45
CA LEU A 303 -21.63 -22.53 27.91
C LEU A 303 -21.19 -21.46 26.90
N TRP A 304 -21.05 -21.84 25.62
CA TRP A 304 -20.58 -20.92 24.58
C TRP A 304 -21.61 -19.88 24.18
N ARG A 305 -22.91 -20.14 24.34
CA ARG A 305 -23.95 -19.11 24.22
C ARG A 305 -23.77 -18.00 25.26
N LYS A 306 -23.46 -18.36 26.51
CA LYS A 306 -23.17 -17.39 27.57
C LYS A 306 -21.89 -16.61 27.24
N ARG A 307 -20.79 -17.31 26.96
CA ARG A 307 -19.49 -16.71 26.62
C ARG A 307 -19.54 -15.81 25.38
N TYR A 308 -20.34 -16.17 24.37
CA TYR A 308 -20.48 -15.33 23.18
C TYR A 308 -21.19 -14.00 23.48
N ASN A 309 -22.17 -13.99 24.38
CA ASN A 309 -22.80 -12.75 24.83
C ASN A 309 -21.82 -11.87 25.62
N GLU A 310 -21.02 -12.48 26.50
CA GLU A 310 -19.94 -11.80 27.21
C GLU A 310 -18.92 -11.22 26.22
N TYR A 311 -18.50 -12.00 25.21
CA TYR A 311 -17.58 -11.56 24.17
C TYR A 311 -18.12 -10.34 23.42
N ARG A 312 -19.41 -10.34 23.10
CA ARG A 312 -20.03 -9.20 22.40
C ARG A 312 -19.99 -7.93 23.24
N ALA A 313 -20.15 -8.04 24.56
CA ALA A 313 -20.02 -6.90 25.48
C ALA A 313 -18.55 -6.45 25.59
N ASP A 314 -17.64 -7.37 25.87
CA ASP A 314 -16.19 -7.11 25.98
C ASP A 314 -15.64 -6.46 24.70
N MET A 315 -16.03 -6.98 23.53
CA MET A 315 -15.61 -6.46 22.24
C MET A 315 -16.23 -5.09 21.94
N ALA A 316 -17.48 -4.84 22.34
CA ALA A 316 -18.09 -3.53 22.18
C ALA A 316 -17.38 -2.47 23.04
N GLU A 317 -17.02 -2.82 24.28
CA GLU A 317 -16.25 -1.97 25.18
C GLU A 317 -14.86 -1.68 24.59
N ALA A 318 -14.12 -2.71 24.18
CA ALA A 318 -12.81 -2.56 23.55
C ALA A 318 -12.87 -1.63 22.32
N LEU A 319 -13.88 -1.79 21.46
CA LEU A 319 -14.03 -1.00 20.24
C LEU A 319 -14.53 0.44 20.47
N SER A 320 -15.06 0.74 21.66
CA SER A 320 -15.54 2.07 22.06
C SER A 320 -14.43 3.02 22.54
N SER A 321 -13.25 2.48 22.86
CA SER A 321 -12.06 3.27 23.22
C SER A 321 -11.52 4.06 22.01
N SER A 322 -11.09 5.32 22.23
CA SER A 322 -10.51 6.17 21.19
C SER A 322 -8.97 6.15 21.25
N GLY A 323 -8.32 5.76 20.14
CA GLY A 323 -6.86 5.84 19.98
C GLY A 323 -6.24 4.59 19.33
N GLU A 324 -4.91 4.55 19.26
CA GLU A 324 -4.12 3.44 18.71
C GLU A 324 -4.27 2.13 19.51
N SER A 325 -4.69 2.20 20.79
CA SER A 325 -4.86 1.05 21.69
C SER A 325 -6.08 0.18 21.40
N LYS A 326 -6.98 0.59 20.51
CA LYS A 326 -8.22 -0.15 20.20
C LYS A 326 -7.97 -1.54 19.63
N ASN A 327 -6.98 -1.67 18.73
CA ASN A 327 -6.64 -2.95 18.12
C ASN A 327 -6.04 -3.90 19.15
N ASP A 328 -5.19 -3.40 20.04
CA ASP A 328 -4.58 -4.18 21.12
C ASP A 328 -5.65 -4.69 22.08
N LEU A 329 -6.58 -3.82 22.51
CA LEU A 329 -7.70 -4.22 23.36
C LEU A 329 -8.59 -5.28 22.68
N ALA A 330 -8.89 -5.13 21.39
CA ALA A 330 -9.64 -6.15 20.65
C ALA A 330 -8.89 -7.49 20.57
N ASN A 331 -7.57 -7.45 20.41
CA ASN A 331 -6.72 -8.65 20.39
C ASN A 331 -6.71 -9.34 21.77
N GLU A 332 -6.62 -8.58 22.85
CA GLU A 332 -6.71 -9.11 24.22
C GLU A 332 -8.06 -9.78 24.50
N VAL A 333 -9.16 -9.21 24.01
CA VAL A 333 -10.47 -9.86 24.09
C VAL A 333 -10.44 -11.19 23.34
N VAL A 334 -9.96 -11.25 22.10
CA VAL A 334 -9.86 -12.52 21.35
C VAL A 334 -8.98 -13.53 22.10
N LYS A 335 -7.85 -13.09 22.65
CA LYS A 335 -6.93 -13.92 23.45
C LYS A 335 -7.61 -14.53 24.67
N LYS A 336 -8.36 -13.74 25.44
CA LYS A 336 -9.18 -14.22 26.57
C LYS A 336 -10.10 -15.37 26.16
N TYR A 337 -10.81 -15.25 25.05
CA TYR A 337 -11.73 -16.31 24.61
C TYR A 337 -11.02 -17.52 23.99
N LYS A 338 -9.82 -17.35 23.42
CA LYS A 338 -8.94 -18.47 23.04
C LYS A 338 -8.51 -19.26 24.27
N GLN A 339 -8.04 -18.61 25.33
CA GLN A 339 -7.68 -19.25 26.60
C GLN A 339 -8.86 -20.01 27.21
N LEU A 340 -10.07 -19.44 27.12
CA LEU A 340 -11.28 -20.14 27.57
C LEU A 340 -11.63 -21.39 26.74
N LEU A 341 -11.18 -21.48 25.48
CA LEU A 341 -11.43 -22.61 24.58
C LEU A 341 -10.34 -23.67 24.63
N TYR A 342 -9.07 -23.25 24.60
CA TYR A 342 -7.91 -24.14 24.53
C TYR A 342 -7.26 -24.39 25.89
N GLY A 343 -7.59 -23.62 26.93
CA GLY A 343 -6.81 -23.59 28.17
C GLY A 343 -5.42 -22.98 28.00
N ALA A 344 -5.11 -22.42 26.82
CA ALA A 344 -3.83 -21.86 26.42
C ALA A 344 -4.04 -20.74 25.37
N ASP A 345 -2.97 -20.03 25.02
CA ASP A 345 -3.04 -18.94 24.04
C ASP A 345 -3.31 -19.46 22.62
N GLU A 346 -2.78 -20.66 22.29
CA GLU A 346 -2.99 -21.33 21.00
C GLU A 346 -3.31 -22.82 21.15
N LEU A 347 -3.82 -23.43 20.08
CA LEU A 347 -4.23 -24.84 20.05
C LEU A 347 -3.06 -25.79 20.36
N GLU A 348 -1.87 -25.48 19.84
CA GLU A 348 -0.67 -26.31 19.95
C GLU A 348 -0.13 -26.42 21.38
N GLU A 349 -0.48 -25.46 22.24
CA GLU A 349 -0.08 -25.38 23.64
C GLU A 349 -1.12 -25.99 24.59
N SER A 350 -2.25 -26.44 24.05
CA SER A 350 -3.35 -26.98 24.84
C SER A 350 -3.02 -28.35 25.42
N GLU A 351 -3.19 -28.50 26.74
CA GLU A 351 -3.16 -29.80 27.42
C GLU A 351 -4.52 -30.53 27.38
N MET A 352 -5.56 -29.88 26.84
CA MET A 352 -6.90 -30.44 26.76
C MET A 352 -6.99 -31.54 25.71
N SER A 353 -7.94 -32.46 25.90
CA SER A 353 -8.17 -33.50 24.90
C SER A 353 -8.71 -32.89 23.59
N MET A 354 -8.21 -33.33 22.44
CA MET A 354 -8.68 -32.85 21.13
C MET A 354 -10.19 -33.03 20.94
N ARG A 355 -10.78 -34.07 21.54
CA ARG A 355 -12.23 -34.28 21.52
C ARG A 355 -12.97 -33.13 22.20
N GLU A 356 -12.55 -32.76 23.40
CA GLU A 356 -13.14 -31.65 24.14
C GLU A 356 -12.95 -30.31 23.40
N ILE A 357 -11.77 -30.09 22.82
CA ILE A 357 -11.50 -28.90 22.00
C ILE A 357 -12.45 -28.84 20.80
N TYR A 358 -12.68 -29.97 20.11
CA TYR A 358 -13.60 -30.03 18.98
C TYR A 358 -15.06 -29.81 19.38
N ASP A 359 -15.51 -30.39 20.50
CA ASP A 359 -16.85 -30.15 21.02
C ASP A 359 -17.07 -28.66 21.34
N ASN A 360 -16.08 -28.01 21.96
CA ASN A 360 -16.10 -26.57 22.23
C ASN A 360 -16.02 -25.72 20.95
N ALA A 361 -15.16 -26.08 20.00
CA ALA A 361 -15.01 -25.37 18.73
C ALA A 361 -16.29 -25.43 17.87
N LEU A 362 -16.92 -26.61 17.79
CA LEU A 362 -18.21 -26.77 17.12
C LEU A 362 -19.32 -26.00 17.85
N ALA A 363 -19.32 -25.98 19.19
CA ALA A 363 -20.28 -25.18 19.95
C ALA A 363 -20.14 -23.68 19.63
N VAL A 364 -18.91 -23.15 19.58
CA VAL A 364 -18.63 -21.77 19.15
C VAL A 364 -19.13 -21.54 17.73
N TYR A 365 -18.83 -22.43 16.81
CA TYR A 365 -19.27 -22.32 15.42
C TYR A 365 -20.80 -22.26 15.30
N HIS A 366 -21.52 -23.19 15.93
CA HIS A 366 -22.98 -23.21 15.86
C HIS A 366 -23.62 -21.98 16.51
N VAL A 367 -23.19 -21.61 17.72
CA VAL A 367 -23.72 -20.44 18.45
C VAL A 367 -23.54 -19.15 17.66
N THR A 368 -22.38 -18.97 17.03
CA THR A 368 -22.09 -17.76 16.26
C THR A 368 -22.86 -17.69 14.95
N TYR A 369 -22.96 -18.81 14.22
CA TYR A 369 -23.68 -18.86 12.95
C TYR A 369 -25.18 -18.72 13.17
N ASP A 370 -25.74 -19.36 14.20
CA ASP A 370 -27.15 -19.16 14.58
C ASP A 370 -27.43 -17.69 14.86
N HIS A 371 -26.54 -17.01 15.58
CA HIS A 371 -26.67 -15.59 15.81
C HIS A 371 -26.55 -14.78 14.51
N ALA A 372 -25.52 -15.06 13.69
CA ALA A 372 -25.28 -14.37 12.43
C ALA A 372 -26.47 -14.48 11.47
N ILE A 373 -27.08 -15.67 11.36
CA ILE A 373 -28.32 -15.93 10.62
C ILE A 373 -29.46 -15.10 11.19
N SER A 374 -29.65 -15.12 12.52
CA SER A 374 -30.76 -14.41 13.17
C SER A 374 -30.75 -12.88 12.97
N VAL A 375 -29.56 -12.29 12.80
CA VAL A 375 -29.40 -10.84 12.57
C VAL A 375 -29.03 -10.49 11.13
N SER A 376 -28.96 -11.48 10.24
CA SER A 376 -28.51 -11.34 8.84
C SER A 376 -27.19 -10.58 8.70
N ASP A 377 -26.19 -10.87 9.55
CA ASP A 377 -24.90 -10.17 9.57
C ASP A 377 -23.72 -11.15 9.58
N VAL A 378 -23.12 -11.36 8.40
CA VAL A 378 -21.98 -12.26 8.20
C VAL A 378 -20.74 -11.89 9.03
N ARG A 379 -20.61 -10.63 9.46
CA ARG A 379 -19.49 -10.18 10.31
C ARG A 379 -19.49 -10.90 11.66
N ARG A 380 -20.65 -11.39 12.10
CA ARG A 380 -20.81 -12.12 13.37
C ARG A 380 -20.17 -13.51 13.34
N CYS A 381 -20.00 -14.11 12.16
CA CYS A 381 -19.28 -15.36 11.96
C CYS A 381 -17.79 -15.26 12.34
N SER A 382 -17.22 -14.05 12.37
CA SER A 382 -15.80 -13.82 12.65
C SER A 382 -15.34 -14.34 14.02
N PHE A 383 -16.22 -14.39 15.03
CA PHE A 383 -15.84 -14.90 16.36
C PHE A 383 -15.41 -16.37 16.29
N ALA A 384 -16.15 -17.22 15.56
CA ALA A 384 -15.82 -18.63 15.46
C ALA A 384 -14.44 -18.85 14.84
N TRP A 385 -14.13 -18.14 13.77
CA TRP A 385 -12.86 -18.30 13.10
C TRP A 385 -11.70 -17.60 13.80
N LYS A 386 -11.94 -16.53 14.58
CA LYS A 386 -10.90 -15.87 15.38
C LYS A 386 -10.53 -16.68 16.63
N VAL A 387 -11.51 -17.29 17.29
CA VAL A 387 -11.32 -18.01 18.55
C VAL A 387 -11.06 -19.50 18.31
N ALA A 388 -11.93 -20.16 17.55
CA ALA A 388 -11.88 -21.60 17.31
C ALA A 388 -11.21 -21.96 15.95
N GLY A 389 -10.65 -20.99 15.23
CA GLY A 389 -10.20 -21.16 13.84
C GLY A 389 -9.23 -22.31 13.62
N SER A 390 -8.22 -22.46 14.47
CA SER A 390 -7.23 -23.54 14.38
C SER A 390 -7.88 -24.92 14.55
N ALA A 391 -8.73 -25.07 15.58
CA ALA A 391 -9.46 -26.32 15.82
C ALA A 391 -10.46 -26.63 14.70
N LEU A 392 -11.23 -25.65 14.23
CA LEU A 392 -12.19 -25.81 13.13
C LEU A 392 -11.48 -26.18 11.82
N CYS A 393 -10.34 -25.54 11.52
CA CYS A 393 -9.53 -25.86 10.35
C CYS A 393 -8.99 -27.31 10.41
N ARG A 394 -8.47 -27.72 11.56
CA ARG A 394 -7.97 -29.08 11.76
C ARG A 394 -9.11 -30.11 11.68
N LEU A 395 -10.23 -29.86 12.33
CA LEU A 395 -11.41 -30.73 12.28
C LEU A 395 -11.93 -30.87 10.85
N HIS A 396 -12.06 -29.76 10.11
CA HIS A 396 -12.47 -29.77 8.71
C HIS A 396 -11.55 -30.68 7.87
N ALA A 397 -10.24 -30.50 8.02
CA ALA A 397 -9.24 -31.30 7.32
C ALA A 397 -9.34 -32.81 7.66
N GLU A 398 -9.55 -33.15 8.94
CA GLU A 398 -9.72 -34.54 9.39
C GLU A 398 -11.02 -35.17 8.87
N LEU A 399 -12.13 -34.42 8.81
CA LEU A 399 -13.40 -34.88 8.25
C LEU A 399 -13.31 -35.10 6.74
N GLN A 400 -12.63 -34.22 6.02
CA GLN A 400 -12.38 -34.38 4.58
C GLN A 400 -11.53 -35.62 4.28
N ALA A 401 -10.47 -35.88 5.07
CA ALA A 401 -9.63 -37.07 4.92
C ALA A 401 -10.44 -38.37 5.14
N LYS A 402 -11.34 -38.39 6.12
CA LYS A 402 -12.23 -39.53 6.38
C LYS A 402 -13.22 -39.78 5.24
N ASN A 403 -13.75 -38.72 4.63
CA ASN A 403 -14.73 -38.84 3.54
C ASN A 403 -14.08 -39.25 2.19
N ASN A 404 -12.82 -38.90 1.95
CA ASN A 404 -12.16 -39.12 0.66
C ASN A 404 -11.34 -40.42 0.56
N ASN A 405 -11.34 -41.29 1.59
CA ASN A 405 -10.57 -42.56 1.64
C ASN A 405 -9.09 -42.40 1.24
N SER A 406 -8.53 -41.20 1.42
CA SER A 406 -7.17 -40.87 1.00
C SER A 406 -6.27 -40.80 2.23
N ASN A 407 -5.18 -41.58 2.23
CA ASN A 407 -4.09 -41.49 3.22
C ASN A 407 -3.28 -40.17 3.10
N GLY A 408 -3.84 -39.14 2.48
CA GLY A 408 -3.21 -37.83 2.37
C GLY A 408 -3.35 -37.09 3.69
N LYS A 409 -2.26 -37.01 4.46
CA LYS A 409 -2.19 -36.09 5.61
C LYS A 409 -2.48 -34.69 5.11
N ALA A 410 -3.64 -34.14 5.48
CA ALA A 410 -3.92 -32.74 5.25
C ALA A 410 -2.85 -31.91 5.97
N VAL A 411 -2.10 -31.11 5.21
CA VAL A 411 -1.03 -30.29 5.76
C VAL A 411 -1.68 -29.09 6.46
N VAL A 412 -1.92 -29.22 7.76
CA VAL A 412 -2.26 -28.07 8.61
C VAL A 412 -0.97 -27.27 8.80
N VAL A 413 -0.73 -26.33 7.89
CA VAL A 413 0.37 -25.37 8.00
C VAL A 413 -0.02 -24.34 9.05
N SER A 414 0.77 -24.19 10.11
CA SER A 414 0.56 -23.11 11.09
C SER A 414 0.67 -21.74 10.38
N PRO A 415 -0.01 -20.69 10.86
CA PRO A 415 0.16 -19.33 10.33
C PRO A 415 1.63 -18.89 10.28
N SER A 416 2.43 -19.28 11.28
CA SER A 416 3.87 -19.01 11.34
C SER A 416 4.69 -19.73 10.26
N MET A 417 4.32 -20.96 9.89
CA MET A 417 4.92 -21.66 8.75
C MET A 417 4.47 -21.07 7.43
N LEU A 418 3.22 -20.62 7.31
CA LEU A 418 2.72 -19.99 6.09
C LEU A 418 3.44 -18.67 5.82
N GLN A 419 3.66 -17.87 6.86
CA GLN A 419 4.40 -16.61 6.78
C GLN A 419 5.85 -16.87 6.31
N LYS A 420 6.51 -17.91 6.84
CA LYS A 420 7.83 -18.35 6.35
C LYS A 420 7.80 -18.81 4.89
N ILE A 421 6.79 -19.58 4.47
CA ILE A 421 6.65 -20.07 3.09
C ILE A 421 6.36 -18.93 2.10
N LEU A 422 5.54 -17.95 2.49
CA LEU A 422 5.23 -16.78 1.66
C LEU A 422 6.42 -15.82 1.57
N HIS A 423 7.20 -15.65 2.64
CA HIS A 423 8.46 -14.88 2.58
C HIS A 423 9.59 -15.59 1.83
N LEU A 424 9.51 -16.91 1.59
CA LEU A 424 10.43 -17.64 0.73
C LEU A 424 10.12 -17.47 -0.77
N ARG A 425 9.01 -16.82 -1.13
CA ARG A 425 8.63 -16.45 -2.51
C ARG A 425 8.49 -14.94 -2.65
N VAL A 426 9.52 -14.19 -2.26
CA VAL A 426 9.71 -12.78 -2.64
C VAL A 426 11.13 -12.62 -3.17
#